data_AF-A0A5F7ZNK8-F1
#
_entry.id   AF-A0A5F7ZNK8-F1
#
_cell.length_a   1.000
_cell.length_b   1.000
_cell.length_c   1.000
_cell.angle_alpha   90.00
_cell.angle_beta   90.00
_cell.angle_gamma   90.00
#
_symmetry.space_group_name_H-M   'P 1'
#
loop_
_entity.id
_entity.type
_entity.pdbx_description
1 polymer ?
#
loop_
_entity_poly.entity_id
_entity_poly.type
_entity_poly.pdbx_seq_one_letter_code
_entity_poly.pdbx_strand_id
1 'polypeptide(L)'
;MAFRLLKLAPTTASVRVLAAGAQRVRGIHSSVQCKLHYGMWRFLFGDKTSTRMTEHSKVITVDGNICTGKGRLAKEVAEKLGFKHFPEAGIHYVDSTTGDGKPLAEDYSGNISLEKFYDDPRSNDGHSYRLQSWLYSSRLLQYSDALEHLLTTGQGVVLERSIFSDFVFLEAMYNQGFIRKQCVDHYNEVKNITACEYLPPHLVVYIDVPVPEVQRRIQKKGDPHEMKITSAYLQDIENAYKKTFLPEMSEKCEILQYSAREAEDSTRVVEDIEYLKFEKGPWLQQDNRSLHHLRLLVQDKFEVLNYTSIPVYLPEITIGAYQSDRVLHQFRTMTSSASFADRAFSPRNHDTYDCPSLLTKLRRLPLPL
;
A
#
# COMPACT_ATOMS: atom_id res chain seq x y z
N MET A 1 16.48 73.27 48.50
CA MET A 1 16.90 73.24 49.93
C MET A 1 16.11 72.13 50.60
N ALA A 2 16.66 70.92 50.75
CA ALA A 2 17.59 70.49 51.80
C ALA A 2 16.87 69.89 53.04
N PHE A 3 16.99 68.56 53.13
CA PHE A 3 17.07 67.68 54.31
C PHE A 3 15.87 67.41 55.23
N ARG A 4 15.62 66.10 55.44
CA ARG A 4 15.56 65.30 56.70
C ARG A 4 14.54 64.16 56.53
N LEU A 5 14.65 62.93 57.06
CA LEU A 5 15.64 62.20 57.86
C LEU A 5 15.18 60.72 57.88
N LEU A 6 16.14 59.80 57.92
CA LEU A 6 15.99 58.35 58.16
C LEU A 6 15.35 58.02 59.53
N LYS A 7 14.60 56.91 59.60
CA LYS A 7 14.47 56.07 60.80
C LYS A 7 14.55 54.58 60.42
N LEU A 8 15.34 53.85 61.21
CA LEU A 8 15.66 52.42 61.10
C LEU A 8 14.82 51.57 62.07
N ALA A 9 14.50 50.35 61.63
CA ALA A 9 14.36 49.07 62.39
C ALA A 9 13.13 48.90 63.34
N PRO A 10 12.63 47.66 63.61
CA PRO A 10 13.38 46.39 63.66
C PRO A 10 12.74 45.14 63.02
N THR A 11 13.60 44.14 62.92
CA THR A 11 13.44 42.75 62.48
C THR A 11 12.62 41.88 63.44
N THR A 12 11.77 41.00 62.90
CA THR A 12 11.46 39.69 63.51
C THR A 12 11.32 38.62 62.42
N ALA A 13 12.05 37.52 62.60
CA ALA A 13 12.13 36.39 61.69
C ALA A 13 10.84 35.56 61.73
N SER A 14 10.37 35.11 60.56
CA SER A 14 9.30 34.12 60.43
C SER A 14 9.78 32.95 59.58
N VAL A 15 9.63 31.77 60.16
CA VAL A 15 10.00 30.45 59.67
C VAL A 15 9.17 30.09 58.42
N ARG A 16 9.84 29.79 57.31
CA ARG A 16 9.22 29.21 56.10
C ARG A 16 8.97 27.72 56.31
N VAL A 17 7.71 27.35 56.53
CA VAL A 17 7.22 25.98 56.31
C VAL A 17 6.84 25.86 54.83
N LEU A 18 7.60 25.06 54.08
CA LEU A 18 7.29 24.67 52.70
C LEU A 18 6.19 23.60 52.71
N ALA A 19 4.94 23.99 52.48
CA ALA A 19 3.88 23.08 52.10
C ALA A 19 3.95 22.84 50.59
N ALA A 20 4.50 21.69 50.18
CA ALA A 20 4.48 21.23 48.79
C ALA A 20 3.05 20.83 48.41
N GLY A 21 2.33 21.70 47.71
CA GLY A 21 1.04 21.41 47.11
C GLY A 21 1.21 20.45 45.93
N ALA A 22 0.65 19.25 46.06
CA ALA A 22 0.55 18.27 44.99
C ALA A 22 -0.39 18.78 43.88
N GLN A 23 0.18 19.26 42.77
CA GLN A 23 -0.55 19.44 41.52
C GLN A 23 -0.77 18.07 40.89
N ARG A 24 -1.99 17.54 41.03
CA ARG A 24 -2.51 16.45 40.21
C ARG A 24 -2.50 16.89 38.75
N VAL A 25 -1.47 16.48 38.01
CA VAL A 25 -1.47 16.47 36.56
C VAL A 25 -2.56 15.49 36.15
N ARG A 26 -3.68 16.02 35.63
CA ARG A 26 -4.73 15.26 34.97
C ARG A 26 -4.06 14.62 33.75
N GLY A 27 -3.64 13.36 33.91
CA GLY A 27 -3.22 12.53 32.81
C GLY A 27 -4.35 12.48 31.81
N ILE A 28 -4.16 13.12 30.66
CA ILE A 28 -4.99 12.88 29.49
C ILE A 28 -4.73 11.42 29.16
N HIS A 29 -5.71 10.56 29.45
CA HIS A 29 -5.75 9.21 28.93
C HIS A 29 -5.56 9.33 27.41
N SER A 30 -4.38 8.98 26.91
CA SER A 30 -4.20 8.65 25.51
C SER A 30 -5.03 7.40 25.27
N SER A 31 -6.30 7.59 24.92
CA SER A 31 -7.10 6.52 24.34
C SER A 31 -6.31 6.01 23.15
N VAL A 32 -5.79 4.80 23.26
CA VAL A 32 -5.33 3.98 22.15
C VAL A 32 -6.35 4.20 21.04
N GLN A 33 -5.95 4.84 19.95
CA GLN A 33 -6.78 4.94 18.75
C GLN A 33 -6.93 3.52 18.22
N CYS A 34 -7.84 2.76 18.80
CA CYS A 34 -8.39 1.58 18.19
C CYS A 34 -9.06 2.12 16.93
N LYS A 35 -8.40 1.99 15.78
CA LYS A 35 -8.99 2.30 14.48
C LYS A 35 -10.16 1.34 14.34
N LEU A 36 -11.33 1.74 14.85
CA LEU A 36 -12.57 1.01 14.66
C LEU A 36 -12.69 0.76 13.16
N HIS A 37 -12.96 -0.49 12.77
CA HIS A 37 -13.22 -0.81 11.38
C HIS A 37 -14.48 -0.07 10.92
N TYR A 38 -14.54 0.26 9.63
CA TYR A 38 -15.76 0.79 9.05
C TYR A 38 -16.71 -0.39 8.83
N GLY A 39 -18.00 -0.16 9.01
CA GLY A 39 -19.00 -1.22 9.00
C GLY A 39 -20.38 -0.66 8.81
N MET A 40 -21.37 -1.55 8.74
CA MET A 40 -22.76 -1.18 8.45
C MET A 40 -23.30 -0.11 9.42
N TRP A 41 -22.96 -0.20 10.71
CA TRP A 41 -23.36 0.79 11.71
C TRP A 41 -22.87 2.20 11.37
N ARG A 42 -21.62 2.37 10.95
CA ARG A 42 -21.07 3.69 10.58
C ARG A 42 -21.74 4.25 9.33
N PHE A 43 -22.04 3.40 8.36
CA PHE A 43 -22.79 3.80 7.18
C PHE A 43 -24.20 4.28 7.53
N LEU A 44 -24.91 3.56 8.42
CA LEU A 44 -26.24 3.93 8.90
C LEU A 44 -26.23 5.21 9.75
N PHE A 45 -25.19 5.42 10.57
CA PHE A 45 -24.99 6.65 11.35
C PHE A 45 -24.53 7.85 10.51
N GLY A 46 -24.45 7.71 9.18
CA GLY A 46 -24.24 8.83 8.26
C GLY A 46 -22.81 9.04 7.80
N ASP A 47 -21.86 8.16 8.11
CA ASP A 47 -20.52 8.14 7.50
C ASP A 47 -20.62 7.57 6.07
N LYS A 48 -21.18 8.38 5.18
CA LYS A 48 -21.31 8.11 3.75
C LYS A 48 -20.07 8.62 3.03
N THR A 49 -19.48 7.79 2.17
CA THR A 49 -18.30 8.17 1.40
C THR A 49 -18.57 9.35 0.45
N SER A 50 -19.78 9.45 -0.12
CA SER A 50 -20.11 10.53 -1.06
C SER A 50 -20.03 11.93 -0.46
N THR A 51 -20.17 12.09 0.86
CA THR A 51 -20.11 13.43 1.50
C THR A 51 -18.68 13.93 1.64
N ARG A 52 -17.70 13.04 1.54
CA ARG A 52 -16.27 13.37 1.61
C ARG A 52 -15.63 13.49 0.23
N MET A 53 -16.27 12.93 -0.79
CA MET A 53 -15.79 13.04 -2.17
C MET A 53 -16.01 14.47 -2.68
N THR A 54 -14.92 15.08 -3.14
CA THR A 54 -14.86 16.39 -3.76
C THR A 54 -14.49 16.23 -5.23
N GLU A 55 -14.53 17.32 -5.99
CA GLU A 55 -14.08 17.33 -7.40
C GLU A 55 -12.60 16.95 -7.54
N HIS A 56 -11.80 17.21 -6.51
CA HIS A 56 -10.37 16.86 -6.43
C HIS A 56 -10.12 15.43 -5.91
N SER A 57 -11.16 14.64 -5.61
CA SER A 57 -11.02 13.25 -5.16
C SER A 57 -10.85 12.31 -6.37
N LYS A 58 -9.69 12.37 -7.02
CA LYS A 58 -9.40 11.59 -8.23
C LYS A 58 -8.25 10.61 -8.02
N VAL A 59 -8.34 9.47 -8.70
CA VAL A 59 -7.25 8.48 -8.79
C VAL A 59 -6.55 8.70 -10.12
N ILE A 60 -5.29 9.11 -10.08
CA ILE A 60 -4.45 9.34 -11.25
C ILE A 60 -3.34 8.28 -11.26
N THR A 61 -3.12 7.64 -12.40
CA THR A 61 -2.03 6.67 -12.56
C THR A 61 -1.04 7.17 -13.59
N VAL A 62 0.24 7.23 -13.22
CA VAL A 62 1.33 7.58 -14.14
C VAL A 62 1.96 6.29 -14.66
N ASP A 63 1.81 6.07 -15.97
CA ASP A 63 2.24 4.89 -16.69
C ASP A 63 3.34 5.23 -17.71
N GLY A 64 4.16 4.22 -18.02
CA GLY A 64 5.26 4.36 -18.97
C GLY A 64 6.28 3.24 -18.86
N ASN A 65 7.18 3.20 -19.84
CA ASN A 65 8.25 2.20 -19.91
C ASN A 65 9.22 2.31 -18.71
N ILE A 66 10.14 1.36 -18.58
CA ILE A 66 11.17 1.35 -17.54
C ILE A 66 12.06 2.60 -17.72
N CYS A 67 12.54 3.20 -16.61
CA CYS A 67 13.45 4.37 -16.61
C CYS A 67 12.97 5.62 -17.38
N THR A 68 11.66 5.84 -17.52
CA THR A 68 11.11 7.06 -18.15
C THR A 68 11.08 8.27 -17.23
N GLY A 69 11.35 8.12 -15.93
CA GLY A 69 11.26 9.20 -14.94
C GLY A 69 9.88 9.34 -14.30
N LYS A 70 8.99 8.35 -14.52
CA LYS A 70 7.60 8.34 -14.02
C LYS A 70 7.45 8.71 -12.54
N GLY A 71 8.31 8.19 -11.67
CA GLY A 71 8.20 8.45 -10.23
C GLY A 71 8.56 9.87 -9.82
N ARG A 72 9.39 10.57 -10.62
CA ARG A 72 9.63 11.99 -10.41
C ARG A 72 8.40 12.81 -10.79
N LEU A 73 7.84 12.55 -11.97
CA LEU A 73 6.63 13.24 -12.43
C LEU A 73 5.45 13.00 -11.47
N ALA A 74 5.25 11.75 -11.03
CA ALA A 74 4.18 11.40 -10.11
C ALA A 74 4.27 12.15 -8.77
N LYS A 75 5.49 12.34 -8.23
CA LYS A 75 5.72 13.13 -7.02
C LYS A 75 5.41 14.61 -7.25
N GLU A 76 5.95 15.20 -8.31
CA GLU A 76 5.74 16.62 -8.62
C GLU A 76 4.26 16.94 -8.88
N VAL A 77 3.54 16.06 -9.59
CA VAL A 77 2.08 16.18 -9.82
C VAL A 77 1.31 16.05 -8.52
N ALA A 78 1.67 15.09 -7.66
CA ALA A 78 1.02 14.90 -6.37
C ALA A 78 1.21 16.11 -5.44
N GLU A 79 2.43 16.68 -5.39
CA GLU A 79 2.73 17.86 -4.58
C GLU A 79 1.94 19.08 -5.04
N LYS A 80 1.84 19.32 -6.35
CA LYS A 80 1.11 20.46 -6.91
C LYS A 80 -0.40 20.35 -6.72
N LEU A 81 -0.98 19.17 -6.91
CA LEU A 81 -2.42 18.92 -6.74
C LEU A 81 -2.82 18.70 -5.27
N GLY A 82 -1.85 18.58 -4.35
CA GLY A 82 -2.10 18.23 -2.95
C GLY A 82 -2.61 16.80 -2.77
N PHE A 83 -2.27 15.90 -3.70
CA PHE A 83 -2.66 14.49 -3.66
C PHE A 83 -1.65 13.65 -2.89
N LYS A 84 -2.10 12.49 -2.42
CA LYS A 84 -1.18 11.52 -1.81
C LYS A 84 -0.46 10.75 -2.91
N HIS A 85 0.86 10.83 -2.91
CA HIS A 85 1.73 10.02 -3.77
C HIS A 85 1.94 8.64 -3.17
N PHE A 86 1.75 7.60 -3.98
CA PHE A 86 2.17 6.25 -3.67
C PHE A 86 3.32 5.84 -4.63
N PRO A 87 4.51 5.51 -4.10
CA PRO A 87 5.66 5.11 -4.92
C PRO A 87 5.42 3.75 -5.57
N GLU A 88 6.11 3.43 -6.67
CA GLU A 88 5.95 2.14 -7.37
C GLU A 88 6.05 0.94 -6.41
N ALA A 89 5.05 0.05 -6.42
CA ALA A 89 5.05 -1.15 -5.60
C ALA A 89 6.14 -2.13 -6.05
N GLY A 90 7.18 -2.25 -5.23
CA GLY A 90 8.22 -3.26 -5.36
C GLY A 90 7.91 -4.55 -4.58
N ILE A 91 8.91 -5.42 -4.50
CA ILE A 91 8.83 -6.72 -3.80
C ILE A 91 8.52 -6.52 -2.30
N HIS A 92 9.08 -5.47 -1.69
CA HIS A 92 8.95 -5.17 -0.26
C HIS A 92 7.79 -4.23 0.10
N TYR A 93 6.87 -3.95 -0.83
CA TYR A 93 5.74 -3.06 -0.54
C TYR A 93 4.89 -3.59 0.63
N VAL A 94 4.61 -4.89 0.63
CA VAL A 94 3.83 -5.57 1.68
C VAL A 94 4.53 -5.45 3.04
N ASP A 95 5.83 -5.70 3.09
CA ASP A 95 6.65 -5.60 4.31
C ASP A 95 6.59 -4.19 4.93
N SER A 96 6.67 -3.18 4.06
CA SER A 96 6.63 -1.78 4.48
C SER A 96 5.28 -1.32 5.04
N THR A 97 4.19 -1.94 4.58
CA THR A 97 2.82 -1.54 4.93
C THR A 97 2.32 -2.26 6.18
N THR A 98 2.62 -3.55 6.31
CA THR A 98 2.05 -4.41 7.37
C THR A 98 2.93 -4.45 8.64
N GLY A 99 4.24 -4.24 8.53
CA GLY A 99 5.20 -4.48 9.62
C GLY A 99 5.89 -3.25 10.22
N ASP A 100 7.12 -3.47 10.71
CA ASP A 100 8.00 -2.46 11.33
C ASP A 100 8.58 -1.45 10.31
N GLY A 101 8.11 -1.48 9.07
CA GLY A 101 8.62 -0.68 7.95
C GLY A 101 9.98 -1.16 7.40
N LYS A 102 10.55 -2.23 7.94
CA LYS A 102 11.81 -2.82 7.46
C LYS A 102 11.52 -3.94 6.44
N PRO A 103 12.25 -4.00 5.32
CA PRO A 103 12.10 -5.08 4.34
C PRO A 103 12.48 -6.41 4.99
N LEU A 104 11.68 -7.44 4.73
CA LEU A 104 11.98 -8.79 5.19
C LEU A 104 13.06 -9.43 4.32
N ALA A 105 13.73 -10.45 4.87
CA ALA A 105 14.68 -11.23 4.09
C ALA A 105 13.97 -11.93 2.92
N GLU A 106 14.67 -12.03 1.79
CA GLU A 106 14.11 -12.55 0.53
C GLU A 106 13.53 -13.97 0.65
N ASP A 107 14.06 -14.77 1.58
CA ASP A 107 13.54 -16.12 1.87
C ASP A 107 12.06 -16.11 2.28
N TYR A 108 11.60 -15.04 2.94
CA TYR A 108 10.22 -14.89 3.39
C TYR A 108 9.31 -14.28 2.33
N SER A 109 9.86 -13.47 1.42
CA SER A 109 9.13 -12.91 0.27
C SER A 109 9.08 -13.87 -0.93
N GLY A 110 9.36 -15.16 -0.72
CA GLY A 110 9.27 -16.21 -1.73
C GLY A 110 10.55 -16.42 -2.55
N ASN A 111 11.70 -15.95 -2.07
CA ASN A 111 12.99 -15.96 -2.76
C ASN A 111 12.85 -15.37 -4.17
N ILE A 112 12.24 -14.18 -4.20
CA ILE A 112 11.92 -13.45 -5.42
C ILE A 112 12.89 -12.28 -5.48
N SER A 113 13.73 -12.26 -6.51
CA SER A 113 14.66 -11.17 -6.75
C SER A 113 14.52 -10.67 -8.18
N LEU A 114 14.38 -9.35 -8.32
CA LEU A 114 14.37 -8.67 -9.62
C LEU A 114 15.74 -8.77 -10.30
N GLU A 115 16.82 -8.81 -9.53
CA GLU A 115 18.19 -8.97 -10.03
C GLU A 115 18.38 -10.33 -10.70
N LYS A 116 17.89 -11.39 -10.06
CA LYS A 116 17.92 -12.75 -10.64
C LYS A 116 17.13 -12.82 -11.95
N PHE A 117 16.01 -12.10 -12.04
CA PHE A 117 15.22 -12.02 -13.26
C PHE A 117 15.97 -11.35 -14.42
N TYR A 118 16.70 -10.26 -14.16
CA TYR A 118 17.49 -9.62 -15.21
C TYR A 118 18.74 -10.41 -15.60
N ASP A 119 19.28 -11.21 -14.69
CA ASP A 119 20.47 -12.02 -14.94
C ASP A 119 20.19 -13.27 -15.78
N ASP A 120 19.13 -14.01 -15.46
CA ASP A 120 18.74 -15.21 -16.21
C ASP A 120 17.20 -15.38 -16.27
N PRO A 121 16.50 -14.61 -17.12
CA PRO A 121 15.04 -14.65 -17.21
C PRO A 121 14.48 -15.97 -17.76
N ARG A 122 15.33 -16.83 -18.33
CA ARG A 122 14.95 -18.15 -18.90
C ARG A 122 15.24 -19.32 -17.96
N SER A 123 15.66 -19.05 -16.74
CA SER A 123 15.96 -20.10 -15.77
C SER A 123 14.75 -21.02 -15.56
N ASN A 124 15.04 -22.33 -15.52
CA ASN A 124 14.04 -23.39 -15.35
C ASN A 124 13.37 -23.38 -13.96
N ASP A 125 13.85 -22.55 -13.04
CA ASP A 125 13.31 -22.36 -11.69
C ASP A 125 11.92 -21.69 -11.67
N GLY A 126 11.44 -21.13 -12.79
CA GLY A 126 10.13 -20.46 -12.85
C GLY A 126 10.06 -19.10 -12.15
N HIS A 127 11.21 -18.58 -11.70
CA HIS A 127 11.32 -17.33 -10.94
C HIS A 127 10.70 -16.11 -11.66
N SER A 128 10.76 -16.07 -12.99
CA SER A 128 10.19 -14.99 -13.82
C SER A 128 8.69 -14.81 -13.58
N TYR A 129 7.93 -15.91 -13.62
CA TYR A 129 6.49 -15.85 -13.41
C TYR A 129 6.11 -15.66 -11.93
N ARG A 130 6.89 -16.25 -11.02
CA ARG A 130 6.72 -16.06 -9.56
C ARG A 130 6.88 -14.59 -9.17
N LEU A 131 7.92 -13.93 -9.70
CA LEU A 131 8.13 -12.49 -9.54
C LEU A 131 6.95 -11.69 -10.05
N GLN A 132 6.49 -11.97 -11.27
CA GLN A 132 5.38 -11.23 -11.87
C GLN A 132 4.08 -11.38 -11.04
N SER A 133 3.79 -12.59 -10.56
CA SER A 133 2.62 -12.87 -9.72
C SER A 133 2.70 -12.14 -8.37
N TRP A 134 3.90 -12.05 -7.79
CA TRP A 134 4.15 -11.29 -6.56
C TRP A 134 4.00 -9.78 -6.77
N LEU A 135 4.58 -9.24 -7.85
CA LEU A 135 4.44 -7.83 -8.20
C LEU A 135 2.98 -7.46 -8.46
N TYR A 136 2.22 -8.34 -9.13
CA TYR A 136 0.78 -8.18 -9.30
C TYR A 136 0.05 -8.07 -7.96
N SER A 137 0.33 -8.99 -7.03
CA SER A 137 -0.28 -8.99 -5.69
C SER A 137 0.08 -7.75 -4.88
N SER A 138 1.34 -7.30 -4.95
CA SER A 138 1.78 -6.06 -4.31
C SER A 138 1.10 -4.81 -4.90
N ARG A 139 0.93 -4.75 -6.22
CA ARG A 139 0.20 -3.67 -6.89
C ARG A 139 -1.29 -3.69 -6.58
N LEU A 140 -1.88 -4.88 -6.44
CA LEU A 140 -3.27 -5.04 -6.01
C LEU A 140 -3.47 -4.49 -4.60
N LEU A 141 -2.58 -4.83 -3.68
CA LEU A 141 -2.59 -4.30 -2.32
C LEU A 141 -2.43 -2.77 -2.31
N GLN A 142 -1.49 -2.25 -3.08
CA GLN A 142 -1.28 -0.81 -3.23
C GLN A 142 -2.53 -0.10 -3.77
N TYR A 143 -3.21 -0.67 -4.75
CA TYR A 143 -4.43 -0.10 -5.30
C TYR A 143 -5.56 -0.10 -4.26
N SER A 144 -5.67 -1.16 -3.47
CA SER A 144 -6.58 -1.24 -2.33
C SER A 144 -6.28 -0.16 -1.30
N ASP A 145 -5.01 0.07 -0.94
CA ASP A 145 -4.60 1.14 -0.02
C ASP A 145 -4.90 2.55 -0.57
N ALA A 146 -4.70 2.75 -1.87
CA ALA A 146 -5.01 4.00 -2.56
C ALA A 146 -6.51 4.28 -2.54
N LEU A 147 -7.33 3.28 -2.87
CA LEU A 147 -8.79 3.39 -2.82
C LEU A 147 -9.30 3.57 -1.38
N GLU A 148 -8.74 2.87 -0.40
CA GLU A 148 -9.06 3.06 1.00
C GLU A 148 -8.78 4.51 1.44
N HIS A 149 -7.61 5.05 1.08
CA HIS A 149 -7.26 6.44 1.39
C HIS A 149 -8.23 7.43 0.75
N LEU A 150 -8.55 7.24 -0.53
CA LEU A 150 -9.49 8.09 -1.27
C LEU A 150 -10.89 8.05 -0.66
N LEU A 151 -11.43 6.87 -0.36
CA LEU A 151 -12.78 6.69 0.18
C LEU A 151 -12.90 7.12 1.65
N THR A 152 -11.82 7.10 2.42
CA THR A 152 -11.83 7.50 3.83
C THR A 152 -11.62 8.99 4.02
N THR A 153 -10.67 9.57 3.29
CA THR A 153 -10.25 10.98 3.46
C THR A 153 -10.86 11.92 2.43
N GLY A 154 -11.25 11.43 1.26
CA GLY A 154 -11.61 12.26 0.12
C GLY A 154 -10.41 12.90 -0.59
N GLN A 155 -9.17 12.60 -0.19
CA GLN A 155 -7.99 13.14 -0.88
C GLN A 155 -7.72 12.34 -2.17
N GLY A 156 -7.40 13.05 -3.26
CA GLY A 156 -6.91 12.44 -4.49
C GLY A 156 -5.61 11.67 -4.29
N VAL A 157 -5.37 10.70 -5.18
CA VAL A 157 -4.23 9.78 -5.09
C VAL A 157 -3.52 9.69 -6.43
N VAL A 158 -2.19 9.79 -6.41
CA VAL A 158 -1.32 9.54 -7.57
C VAL A 158 -0.56 8.24 -7.36
N LEU A 159 -0.71 7.32 -8.30
CA LEU A 159 -0.07 6.01 -8.31
C LEU A 159 0.96 5.93 -9.44
N GLU A 160 2.08 5.24 -9.17
CA GLU A 160 3.03 4.86 -10.20
C GLU A 160 2.74 3.45 -10.69
N ARG A 161 2.21 3.33 -11.92
CA ARG A 161 1.69 2.09 -12.51
C ARG A 161 0.53 1.46 -11.72
N SER A 162 -0.51 1.09 -12.44
CA SER A 162 -1.68 0.42 -11.84
C SER A 162 -1.66 -1.09 -12.10
N ILE A 163 -2.57 -1.82 -11.45
CA ILE A 163 -2.87 -3.23 -11.74
C ILE A 163 -3.19 -3.41 -13.23
N PHE A 164 -3.89 -2.44 -13.82
CA PHE A 164 -4.28 -2.47 -15.22
C PHE A 164 -3.10 -2.38 -16.19
N SER A 165 -1.96 -1.82 -15.76
CA SER A 165 -0.76 -1.73 -16.59
C SER A 165 0.12 -2.98 -16.52
N ASP A 166 -0.13 -3.88 -15.56
CA ASP A 166 0.80 -4.97 -15.24
C ASP A 166 0.85 -6.04 -16.35
N PHE A 167 -0.26 -6.30 -17.04
CA PHE A 167 -0.32 -7.32 -18.08
C PHE A 167 0.63 -7.03 -19.26
N VAL A 168 1.01 -5.77 -19.47
CA VAL A 168 1.94 -5.36 -20.52
C VAL A 168 3.32 -6.00 -20.31
N PHE A 169 3.77 -6.10 -19.05
CA PHE A 169 5.02 -6.76 -18.71
C PHE A 169 4.93 -8.27 -18.95
N LEU A 170 3.81 -8.89 -18.55
CA LEU A 170 3.57 -10.30 -18.79
C LEU A 170 3.56 -10.65 -20.29
N GLU A 171 2.88 -9.85 -21.11
CA GLU A 171 2.81 -10.04 -22.56
C GLU A 171 4.20 -9.92 -23.20
N ALA A 172 4.99 -8.93 -22.79
CA ALA A 172 6.37 -8.78 -23.23
C ALA A 172 7.25 -9.97 -22.80
N MET A 173 7.07 -10.49 -21.59
CA MET A 173 7.77 -11.68 -21.11
C MET A 173 7.38 -12.94 -21.91
N TYR A 174 6.12 -13.04 -22.32
CA TYR A 174 5.63 -14.14 -23.16
C TYR A 174 6.24 -14.08 -24.56
N ASN A 175 6.27 -12.90 -25.19
CA ASN A 175 6.83 -12.69 -26.52
C ASN A 175 8.34 -13.02 -26.58
N GLN A 176 9.07 -12.74 -25.50
CA GLN A 176 10.49 -13.11 -25.37
C GLN A 176 10.74 -14.59 -25.03
N GLY A 177 9.67 -15.34 -24.75
CA GLY A 177 9.72 -16.75 -24.37
C GLY A 177 10.25 -17.00 -22.96
N PHE A 178 10.10 -16.03 -22.04
CA PHE A 178 10.51 -16.17 -20.63
C PHE A 178 9.48 -16.96 -19.80
N ILE A 179 8.21 -16.93 -20.22
CA ILE A 179 7.11 -17.59 -19.52
C ILE A 179 6.35 -18.54 -20.47
N ARG A 180 5.75 -19.58 -19.88
CA ARG A 180 4.94 -20.55 -20.61
C ARG A 180 3.52 -20.01 -20.81
N LYS A 181 2.84 -20.53 -21.84
CA LYS A 181 1.44 -20.16 -22.12
C LYS A 181 0.51 -20.43 -20.93
N GLN A 182 0.69 -21.55 -20.23
CA GLN A 182 -0.10 -21.90 -19.05
C GLN A 182 -0.01 -20.85 -17.92
N CYS A 183 1.16 -20.20 -17.78
CA CYS A 183 1.34 -19.12 -16.81
C CYS A 183 0.56 -17.85 -17.22
N VAL A 184 0.48 -17.57 -18.52
CA VAL A 184 -0.32 -16.47 -19.06
C VAL A 184 -1.81 -16.73 -18.84
N ASP A 185 -2.26 -17.96 -19.07
CA ASP A 185 -3.66 -18.36 -18.86
C ASP A 185 -4.05 -18.21 -17.38
N HIS A 186 -3.22 -18.69 -16.45
CA HIS A 186 -3.42 -18.49 -15.00
C HIS A 186 -3.46 -17.00 -14.62
N TYR A 187 -2.55 -16.19 -15.15
CA TYR A 187 -2.56 -14.76 -14.87
C TYR A 187 -3.85 -14.09 -15.35
N ASN A 188 -4.33 -14.45 -16.55
CA ASN A 188 -5.57 -13.92 -17.08
C ASN A 188 -6.79 -14.32 -16.23
N GLU A 189 -6.82 -15.54 -15.67
CA GLU A 189 -7.84 -15.94 -14.70
C GLU A 189 -7.81 -15.06 -13.44
N VAL A 190 -6.63 -14.89 -12.83
CA VAL A 190 -6.45 -14.02 -11.66
C VAL A 190 -6.86 -12.58 -11.97
N LYS A 191 -6.40 -12.03 -13.11
CA LYS A 191 -6.73 -10.67 -13.57
C LYS A 191 -8.23 -10.51 -13.75
N ASN A 192 -8.90 -11.45 -14.40
CA ASN A 192 -10.34 -11.35 -14.67
C ASN A 192 -11.17 -11.38 -13.39
N ILE A 193 -10.76 -12.15 -12.38
CA ILE A 193 -11.48 -12.20 -11.09
C ILE A 193 -11.21 -10.92 -10.30
N THR A 194 -9.94 -10.57 -10.11
CA THR A 194 -9.56 -9.43 -9.25
C THR A 194 -9.91 -8.08 -9.88
N ALA A 195 -9.67 -7.85 -11.17
CA ALA A 195 -9.87 -6.54 -11.80
C ALA A 195 -11.35 -6.14 -11.89
N CYS A 196 -12.29 -7.10 -11.88
CA CYS A 196 -13.73 -6.81 -11.93
C CYS A 196 -14.27 -6.22 -10.62
N GLU A 197 -13.61 -6.45 -9.48
CA GLU A 197 -14.05 -5.94 -8.18
C GLU A 197 -13.70 -4.46 -7.97
N TYR A 198 -12.75 -3.94 -8.74
CA TYR A 198 -12.26 -2.58 -8.58
C TYR A 198 -12.66 -1.67 -9.73
N LEU A 199 -12.88 -0.40 -9.40
CA LEU A 199 -13.07 0.64 -10.40
C LEU A 199 -11.73 1.00 -11.03
N PRO A 200 -11.67 1.27 -12.35
CA PRO A 200 -10.47 1.73 -13.02
C PRO A 200 -10.06 3.14 -12.55
N PRO A 201 -8.83 3.62 -12.78
CA PRO A 201 -8.46 4.99 -12.41
C PRO A 201 -9.31 6.05 -13.14
N HIS A 202 -9.27 7.30 -12.71
CA HIS A 202 -9.97 8.38 -13.43
C HIS A 202 -9.17 8.87 -14.64
N LEU A 203 -7.85 8.93 -14.47
CA LEU A 203 -6.90 9.43 -15.45
C LEU A 203 -5.68 8.53 -15.52
N VAL A 204 -5.27 8.21 -16.74
CA VAL A 204 -4.00 7.57 -17.03
C VAL A 204 -3.09 8.57 -17.74
N VAL A 205 -1.95 8.87 -17.12
CA VAL A 205 -0.90 9.71 -17.71
C VAL A 205 0.17 8.79 -18.29
N TYR A 206 0.23 8.67 -19.61
CA TYR A 206 1.19 7.83 -20.30
C TYR A 206 2.38 8.65 -20.83
N ILE A 207 3.59 8.26 -20.44
CA ILE A 207 4.83 8.89 -20.91
C ILE A 207 5.40 8.06 -22.06
N ASP A 208 5.36 8.62 -23.27
CA ASP A 208 5.93 8.04 -24.48
C ASP A 208 7.41 8.43 -24.58
N VAL A 209 8.28 7.43 -24.39
CA VAL A 209 9.73 7.57 -24.55
C VAL A 209 10.18 6.47 -25.51
N PRO A 210 10.86 6.83 -26.62
CA PRO A 210 11.30 5.84 -27.59
C PRO A 210 12.34 4.88 -26.97
N VAL A 211 12.24 3.58 -27.26
CA VAL A 211 13.20 2.56 -26.77
C VAL A 211 14.69 2.96 -26.83
N PRO A 212 15.24 3.51 -27.94
CA PRO A 212 16.66 3.88 -27.96
C PRO A 212 17.03 4.93 -26.92
N GLU A 213 16.10 5.82 -26.55
CA GLU A 213 16.31 6.79 -25.48
C GLU A 213 16.21 6.12 -24.11
N VAL A 214 15.24 5.22 -23.91
CA VAL A 214 15.12 4.42 -22.68
C VAL A 214 16.41 3.64 -22.40
N GLN A 215 16.99 2.99 -23.41
CA GLN A 215 18.25 2.27 -23.26
C GLN A 215 19.41 3.17 -22.85
N ARG A 216 19.51 4.38 -23.42
CA ARG A 216 20.52 5.37 -23.00
C ARG A 216 20.30 5.80 -21.55
N ARG A 217 19.06 5.95 -21.10
CA ARG A 217 18.73 6.30 -19.70
C ARG A 217 19.10 5.16 -18.75
N ILE A 218 18.82 3.91 -19.12
CA ILE A 218 19.23 2.71 -18.35
C ILE A 218 20.76 2.67 -18.21
N GLN A 219 21.50 2.86 -19.32
CA GLN A 219 22.96 2.90 -19.30
C GLN A 219 23.52 4.04 -18.44
N LYS A 220 22.88 5.22 -18.44
CA LYS A 220 23.26 6.35 -17.59
C LYS A 220 23.02 6.10 -16.10
N LYS A 221 21.96 5.36 -15.75
CA LYS A 221 21.64 4.99 -14.36
C LYS A 221 22.73 4.07 -13.79
N GLY A 222 23.30 3.21 -14.63
CA GLY A 222 24.49 2.41 -14.31
C GLY A 222 24.22 1.17 -13.47
N ASP A 223 22.96 0.75 -13.34
CA ASP A 223 22.61 -0.46 -12.59
C ASP A 223 23.01 -1.72 -13.39
N PRO A 224 23.92 -2.56 -12.88
CA PRO A 224 24.50 -3.66 -13.65
C PRO A 224 23.50 -4.73 -14.06
N HIS A 225 22.41 -4.90 -13.30
CA HIS A 225 21.33 -5.83 -13.62
C HIS A 225 20.37 -5.26 -14.67
N GLU A 226 19.93 -4.00 -14.53
CA GLU A 226 19.03 -3.37 -15.50
C GLU A 226 19.70 -3.17 -16.88
N MET A 227 21.03 -3.06 -16.93
CA MET A 227 21.78 -2.99 -18.20
C MET A 227 21.68 -4.26 -19.06
N LYS A 228 21.32 -5.42 -18.48
CA LYS A 228 21.17 -6.69 -19.20
C LYS A 228 19.85 -6.82 -19.95
N ILE A 229 18.94 -5.85 -19.79
CA ILE A 229 17.65 -5.85 -20.45
C ILE A 229 17.81 -5.76 -21.98
N THR A 230 17.15 -6.67 -22.70
CA THR A 230 17.19 -6.69 -24.17
C THR A 230 16.38 -5.54 -24.77
N SER A 231 16.86 -4.98 -25.89
CA SER A 231 16.12 -3.97 -26.67
C SER A 231 14.76 -4.49 -27.12
N ALA A 232 14.70 -5.76 -27.53
CA ALA A 232 13.47 -6.41 -27.98
C ALA A 232 12.41 -6.45 -26.88
N TYR A 233 12.79 -6.73 -25.62
CA TYR A 233 11.86 -6.72 -24.50
C TYR A 233 11.26 -5.33 -24.25
N LEU A 234 12.08 -4.27 -24.32
CA LEU A 234 11.59 -2.90 -24.17
C LEU A 234 10.66 -2.47 -25.32
N GLN A 235 10.91 -2.95 -26.54
CA GLN A 235 10.04 -2.74 -27.70
C GLN A 235 8.71 -3.48 -27.53
N ASP A 236 8.73 -4.71 -27.03
CA ASP A 236 7.50 -5.47 -26.79
C ASP A 236 6.64 -4.81 -25.71
N ILE A 237 7.25 -4.27 -24.65
CA ILE A 237 6.54 -3.47 -23.65
C ILE A 237 5.88 -2.24 -24.31
N GLU A 238 6.63 -1.47 -25.10
CA GLU A 238 6.09 -0.28 -25.78
C GLU A 238 4.94 -0.66 -26.73
N ASN A 239 5.10 -1.75 -27.48
CA ASN A 239 4.08 -2.27 -28.39
C ASN A 239 2.81 -2.70 -27.64
N ALA A 240 2.94 -3.43 -26.54
CA ALA A 240 1.80 -3.89 -25.74
C ALA A 240 1.08 -2.72 -25.04
N TYR A 241 1.81 -1.69 -24.60
CA TYR A 241 1.20 -0.43 -24.14
C TYR A 241 0.33 0.21 -25.24
N LYS A 242 0.89 0.38 -26.45
CA LYS A 242 0.22 1.09 -27.55
C LYS A 242 -0.93 0.29 -28.16
N LYS A 243 -0.81 -1.04 -28.27
CA LYS A 243 -1.80 -1.90 -28.92
C LYS A 243 -2.95 -2.33 -28.03
N THR A 244 -2.68 -2.60 -26.75
CA THR A 244 -3.65 -3.25 -25.88
C THR A 244 -4.10 -2.31 -24.76
N PHE A 245 -3.15 -1.71 -24.04
CA PHE A 245 -3.46 -0.92 -22.84
C PHE A 245 -4.13 0.43 -23.16
N LEU A 246 -3.59 1.22 -24.08
CA LEU A 246 -4.17 2.53 -24.39
C LEU A 246 -5.62 2.42 -24.95
N PRO A 247 -5.94 1.50 -25.87
CA PRO A 247 -7.32 1.32 -26.32
C PRO A 247 -8.26 0.87 -25.20
N GLU A 248 -7.87 -0.12 -24.38
CA GLU A 248 -8.70 -0.61 -23.26
C GLU A 248 -8.98 0.50 -22.23
N MET A 249 -7.96 1.30 -21.91
CA MET A 249 -8.10 2.41 -20.97
C MET A 249 -8.89 3.57 -21.56
N SER A 250 -8.84 3.80 -22.88
CA SER A 250 -9.54 4.92 -23.52
C SER A 250 -11.06 4.74 -23.47
N GLU A 251 -11.55 3.51 -23.37
CA GLU A 251 -12.97 3.20 -23.20
C GLU A 251 -13.44 3.48 -21.77
N LYS A 252 -12.57 3.24 -20.78
CA LYS A 252 -12.91 3.25 -19.35
C LYS A 252 -12.56 4.58 -18.66
N CYS A 253 -11.54 5.28 -19.14
CA CYS A 253 -10.86 6.38 -18.46
C CYS A 253 -10.42 7.45 -19.45
N GLU A 254 -10.04 8.61 -18.93
CA GLU A 254 -9.36 9.63 -19.73
C GLU A 254 -7.86 9.35 -19.77
N ILE A 255 -7.23 9.63 -20.91
CA ILE A 255 -5.80 9.38 -21.13
C ILE A 255 -5.13 10.67 -21.55
N LEU A 256 -3.99 10.98 -20.93
CA LEU A 256 -3.08 12.03 -21.36
C LEU A 256 -1.76 11.39 -21.78
N GLN A 257 -1.37 11.61 -23.04
CA GLN A 257 -0.12 11.12 -23.58
C GLN A 257 0.88 12.27 -23.68
N TYR A 258 2.05 12.10 -23.07
CA TYR A 258 3.13 13.08 -23.09
C TYR A 258 4.38 12.50 -23.72
N SER A 259 5.09 13.33 -24.48
CA SER A 259 6.45 12.99 -24.90
C SER A 259 7.44 13.15 -23.74
N ALA A 260 8.61 12.53 -23.87
CA ALA A 260 9.69 12.59 -22.89
C ALA A 260 10.08 14.02 -22.43
N ARG A 261 9.99 15.02 -23.32
CA ARG A 261 10.33 16.43 -23.03
C ARG A 261 9.21 17.16 -22.32
N GLU A 262 7.97 16.89 -22.71
CA GLU A 262 6.79 17.51 -22.10
C GLU A 262 6.55 16.96 -20.69
N ALA A 263 6.87 15.68 -20.47
CA ALA A 263 6.82 15.05 -19.16
C ALA A 263 7.81 15.65 -18.14
N GLU A 264 8.79 16.45 -18.56
CA GLU A 264 9.64 17.20 -17.62
C GLU A 264 8.94 18.45 -17.06
N ASP A 265 7.97 19.00 -17.78
CA ASP A 265 7.19 20.15 -17.33
C ASP A 265 5.94 19.69 -16.58
N SER A 266 6.10 19.48 -15.27
CA SER A 266 4.99 19.09 -14.39
C SER A 266 3.92 20.17 -14.25
N THR A 267 4.16 21.43 -14.66
CA THR A 267 3.14 22.49 -14.56
C THR A 267 2.11 22.32 -15.66
N ARG A 268 2.58 22.13 -16.89
CA ARG A 268 1.71 21.85 -18.03
C ARG A 268 0.85 20.61 -17.80
N VAL A 269 1.43 19.54 -17.25
CA VAL A 269 0.68 18.31 -16.92
C VAL A 269 -0.45 18.58 -15.93
N VAL A 270 -0.20 19.42 -14.92
CA VAL A 270 -1.22 19.77 -13.91
C VAL A 270 -2.31 20.65 -14.49
N GLU A 271 -1.96 21.63 -15.32
CA GLU A 271 -2.93 22.46 -16.04
C GLU A 271 -3.84 21.59 -16.92
N ASP A 272 -3.26 20.69 -17.70
CA ASP A 272 -4.01 19.76 -18.57
C ASP A 272 -4.95 18.85 -17.75
N ILE A 273 -4.57 18.45 -16.53
CA ILE A 273 -5.42 17.69 -15.60
C ILE A 273 -6.59 18.52 -15.09
N GLU A 274 -6.36 19.78 -14.73
CA GLU A 274 -7.40 20.68 -14.20
C GLU A 274 -8.44 21.08 -15.27
N TYR A 275 -8.01 21.24 -16.52
CA TYR A 275 -8.92 21.53 -17.63
C TYR A 275 -9.73 20.31 -18.09
N LEU A 276 -9.34 19.10 -17.67
CA LEU A 276 -9.95 17.86 -18.15
C LEU A 276 -11.33 17.65 -17.51
N LYS A 277 -12.34 17.43 -18.36
CA LYS A 277 -13.69 17.07 -17.92
C LYS A 277 -13.82 15.56 -17.86
N PHE A 278 -14.01 15.03 -16.67
CA PHE A 278 -14.19 13.60 -16.43
C PHE A 278 -15.63 13.17 -16.70
N GLU A 279 -15.94 12.90 -17.96
CA GLU A 279 -17.27 12.41 -18.39
C GLU A 279 -17.31 10.89 -18.59
N LYS A 280 -16.14 10.24 -18.66
CA LYS A 280 -16.02 8.80 -18.87
C LYS A 280 -15.88 8.01 -17.58
N GLY A 281 -16.28 6.74 -17.67
CA GLY A 281 -15.98 5.70 -16.69
C GLY A 281 -17.11 5.38 -15.70
N PRO A 282 -16.98 4.24 -15.00
CA PRO A 282 -18.02 3.73 -14.10
C PRO A 282 -18.16 4.56 -12.81
N TRP A 283 -17.25 5.51 -12.55
CA TRP A 283 -17.25 6.36 -11.35
C TRP A 283 -18.52 7.20 -11.20
N LEU A 284 -19.06 7.71 -12.31
CA LEU A 284 -20.27 8.54 -12.31
C LEU A 284 -21.53 7.74 -11.95
N GLN A 285 -21.51 6.43 -12.18
CA GLN A 285 -22.64 5.52 -11.95
C GLN A 285 -22.65 4.96 -10.51
N GLN A 286 -21.68 5.34 -9.66
CA GLN A 286 -21.54 4.75 -8.34
C GLN A 286 -22.52 5.35 -7.33
N ASP A 287 -23.34 4.48 -6.75
CA ASP A 287 -24.18 4.82 -5.62
C ASP A 287 -23.41 4.77 -4.30
N ASN A 288 -23.97 5.43 -3.28
CA ASN A 288 -23.49 5.36 -1.90
C ASN A 288 -23.34 3.91 -1.36
N ARG A 289 -24.19 3.00 -1.83
CA ARG A 289 -24.11 1.57 -1.46
C ARG A 289 -22.94 0.88 -2.15
N SER A 290 -22.75 1.12 -3.44
CA SER A 290 -21.62 0.56 -4.19
C SER A 290 -20.29 1.01 -3.60
N LEU A 291 -20.14 2.31 -3.29
CA LEU A 291 -18.96 2.85 -2.62
C LEU A 291 -18.78 2.30 -1.18
N HIS A 292 -19.88 1.99 -0.48
CA HIS A 292 -19.82 1.35 0.83
C HIS A 292 -19.25 -0.07 0.73
N HIS A 293 -19.75 -0.89 -0.20
CA HIS A 293 -19.24 -2.24 -0.43
C HIS A 293 -17.78 -2.23 -0.87
N LEU A 294 -17.41 -1.34 -1.80
CA LEU A 294 -16.01 -1.17 -2.21
C LEU A 294 -15.14 -0.79 -1.01
N ARG A 295 -15.60 0.11 -0.14
CA ARG A 295 -14.89 0.50 1.08
C ARG A 295 -14.72 -0.65 2.07
N LEU A 296 -15.67 -1.55 2.20
CA LEU A 296 -15.54 -2.75 3.04
C LEU A 296 -14.49 -3.70 2.46
N LEU A 297 -14.56 -3.95 1.16
CA LEU A 297 -13.63 -4.84 0.45
C LEU A 297 -12.18 -4.35 0.56
N VAL A 298 -11.91 -3.06 0.31
CA VAL A 298 -10.54 -2.52 0.39
C VAL A 298 -9.97 -2.48 1.80
N GLN A 299 -10.82 -2.54 2.84
CA GLN A 299 -10.35 -2.58 4.22
C GLN A 299 -9.82 -3.96 4.61
N ASP A 300 -10.46 -5.03 4.13
CA ASP A 300 -9.99 -6.39 4.38
C ASP A 300 -8.94 -6.80 3.35
N LYS A 301 -7.66 -6.65 3.73
CA LYS A 301 -6.53 -7.00 2.87
C LYS A 301 -6.45 -8.52 2.60
N PHE A 302 -7.04 -9.36 3.45
CA PHE A 302 -7.11 -10.79 3.16
C PHE A 302 -8.13 -11.09 2.08
N GLU A 303 -9.30 -10.43 2.12
CA GLU A 303 -10.33 -10.57 1.07
C GLU A 303 -9.80 -10.10 -0.29
N VAL A 304 -9.11 -8.96 -0.33
CA VAL A 304 -8.41 -8.43 -1.52
C VAL A 304 -7.44 -9.46 -2.12
N LEU A 305 -6.65 -10.13 -1.27
CA LEU A 305 -5.63 -11.07 -1.72
C LEU A 305 -6.16 -12.50 -1.92
N ASN A 306 -7.37 -12.80 -1.48
CA ASN A 306 -7.94 -14.14 -1.55
C ASN A 306 -8.00 -14.68 -2.98
N TYR A 307 -8.30 -13.81 -3.94
CA TYR A 307 -8.38 -14.18 -5.36
C TYR A 307 -7.03 -14.21 -6.08
N THR A 308 -5.94 -13.79 -5.43
CA THR A 308 -4.58 -13.92 -5.99
C THR A 308 -4.02 -15.33 -5.80
N SER A 309 -4.50 -16.08 -4.80
CA SER A 309 -4.05 -17.43 -4.45
C SER A 309 -5.02 -18.49 -4.95
N ILE A 310 -5.30 -18.49 -6.26
CA ILE A 310 -6.17 -19.48 -6.89
C ILE A 310 -5.51 -20.87 -6.80
N PRO A 311 -6.26 -21.94 -6.45
CA PRO A 311 -5.73 -23.30 -6.31
C PRO A 311 -5.48 -23.97 -7.69
N VAL A 312 -4.70 -23.32 -8.55
CA VAL A 312 -4.22 -23.86 -9.82
C VAL A 312 -2.74 -24.21 -9.66
N TYR A 313 -2.43 -25.50 -9.79
CA TYR A 313 -1.08 -26.00 -9.61
C TYR A 313 -0.22 -25.77 -10.86
N LEU A 314 0.59 -24.71 -10.83
CA LEU A 314 1.69 -24.49 -11.79
C LEU A 314 3.05 -24.75 -11.12
N PRO A 315 4.00 -25.40 -11.80
CA PRO A 315 5.30 -25.70 -11.20
C PRO A 315 6.11 -24.46 -10.81
N GLU A 316 5.86 -23.31 -11.44
CA GLU A 316 6.56 -22.05 -11.18
C GLU A 316 6.11 -21.36 -9.87
N ILE A 317 4.85 -21.55 -9.46
CA ILE A 317 4.27 -20.90 -8.26
C ILE A 317 3.99 -21.89 -7.12
N THR A 318 3.82 -23.18 -7.43
CA THR A 318 3.44 -24.18 -6.43
C THR A 318 4.61 -24.46 -5.52
N ILE A 319 4.44 -24.16 -4.23
CA ILE A 319 5.43 -24.46 -3.21
C ILE A 319 5.04 -25.77 -2.53
N GLY A 320 6.01 -26.67 -2.35
CA GLY A 320 5.79 -27.92 -1.64
C GLY A 320 5.44 -27.71 -0.17
N ALA A 321 4.54 -28.52 0.38
CA ALA A 321 4.03 -28.38 1.74
C ALA A 321 5.13 -28.28 2.81
N TYR A 322 6.20 -29.10 2.70
CA TYR A 322 7.33 -29.07 3.63
C TYR A 322 8.09 -27.74 3.61
N GLN A 323 8.27 -27.14 2.43
CA GLN A 323 8.94 -25.86 2.32
C GLN A 323 8.07 -24.74 2.89
N SER A 324 6.76 -24.74 2.58
CA SER A 324 5.82 -23.77 3.13
C SER A 324 5.74 -23.82 4.65
N ASP A 325 5.66 -25.02 5.23
CA ASP A 325 5.61 -25.21 6.68
C ASP A 325 6.89 -24.70 7.37
N ARG A 326 8.06 -24.98 6.77
CA ARG A 326 9.36 -24.48 7.26
C ARG A 326 9.41 -22.96 7.27
N VAL A 327 9.04 -22.31 6.16
CA VAL A 327 9.05 -20.84 6.04
C VAL A 327 8.03 -20.21 6.99
N LEU A 328 6.85 -20.81 7.14
CA LEU A 328 5.83 -20.36 8.09
C LEU A 328 6.32 -20.41 9.53
N HIS A 329 6.99 -21.51 9.92
CA HIS A 329 7.59 -21.64 11.25
C HIS A 329 8.66 -20.57 11.49
N GLN A 330 9.56 -20.36 10.53
CA GLN A 330 10.59 -19.32 10.62
C GLN A 330 9.98 -17.92 10.73
N PHE A 331 8.97 -17.59 9.91
CA PHE A 331 8.26 -16.32 9.97
C PHE A 331 7.60 -16.10 11.34
N ARG A 332 6.91 -17.10 11.87
CA ARG A 332 6.28 -17.05 13.22
C ARG A 332 7.31 -16.79 14.32
N THR A 333 8.47 -17.45 14.26
CA THR A 333 9.53 -17.22 15.25
C THR A 333 10.05 -15.77 15.21
N MET A 334 10.23 -15.20 14.02
CA MET A 334 10.61 -13.80 13.83
C MET A 334 9.56 -12.86 14.45
N THR A 335 8.28 -13.05 14.13
CA THR A 335 7.19 -12.22 14.66
C THR A 335 6.99 -12.36 16.17
N SER A 336 7.39 -13.48 16.76
CA SER A 336 7.33 -13.70 18.21
C SER A 336 8.52 -13.08 18.96
N SER A 337 9.65 -12.87 18.28
CA SER A 337 10.85 -12.22 18.82
C SER A 337 10.86 -10.70 18.58
N ALA A 338 10.24 -10.23 17.50
CA ALA A 338 9.96 -8.83 17.24
C ALA A 338 8.69 -8.42 17.98
N SER A 339 8.55 -7.14 18.31
CA SER A 339 7.39 -6.51 18.95
C SER A 339 6.11 -6.52 18.09
N PHE A 340 5.86 -7.58 17.33
CA PHE A 340 4.69 -7.78 16.48
C PHE A 340 3.46 -8.21 17.30
N ALA A 341 3.67 -8.71 18.51
CA ALA A 341 2.63 -9.21 19.42
C ALA A 341 1.70 -8.10 19.97
N ASP A 342 2.02 -6.82 19.77
CA ASP A 342 1.24 -5.70 20.32
C ASP A 342 0.08 -5.21 19.43
N ARG A 343 -0.06 -5.70 18.19
CA ARG A 343 -1.20 -5.29 17.32
C ARG A 343 -2.40 -6.22 17.35
N ALA A 344 -2.25 -7.46 17.80
CA ALA A 344 -3.36 -8.38 18.02
C ALA A 344 -2.95 -9.48 19.01
N PHE A 345 -3.13 -9.23 20.31
CA PHE A 345 -3.11 -10.25 21.36
C PHE A 345 -1.80 -11.06 21.52
N SER A 346 -0.95 -10.67 22.47
CA SER A 346 0.04 -11.58 23.05
C SER A 346 -0.61 -12.44 24.15
N PRO A 347 -0.64 -13.79 24.05
CA PRO A 347 -1.19 -14.65 25.09
C PRO A 347 -0.15 -15.04 26.17
N ARG A 348 0.97 -14.32 26.29
CA ARG A 348 2.05 -14.64 27.26
C ARG A 348 2.05 -13.80 28.55
N ASN A 349 0.90 -13.28 28.97
CA ASN A 349 0.73 -12.66 30.29
C ASN A 349 -0.52 -13.21 31.01
N HIS A 350 -0.65 -14.53 31.08
CA HIS A 350 -1.59 -15.21 31.99
C HIS A 350 -0.86 -15.88 33.16
N ASP A 351 0.18 -15.24 33.69
CA ASP A 351 0.83 -15.66 34.95
C ASP A 351 0.97 -14.47 35.91
N THR A 352 -0.11 -13.70 36.11
CA THR A 352 -0.23 -12.79 37.27
C THR A 352 -1.67 -12.71 37.74
N TYR A 353 -2.22 -13.85 38.19
CA TYR A 353 -3.22 -13.87 39.26
C TYR A 353 -2.86 -15.01 40.20
N ASP A 354 -1.84 -14.77 41.02
CA ASP A 354 -1.79 -15.36 42.35
C ASP A 354 -3.04 -14.92 43.10
N CYS A 355 -4.07 -15.78 43.11
CA CYS A 355 -5.12 -15.69 44.12
C CYS A 355 -4.62 -16.38 45.38
N PRO A 356 -4.39 -15.65 46.49
CA PRO A 356 -4.03 -16.28 47.74
C PRO A 356 -5.23 -17.06 48.29
N SER A 357 -4.98 -18.32 48.58
CA SER A 357 -5.82 -19.24 49.32
C SER A 357 -6.21 -18.65 50.69
N LEU A 358 -7.41 -18.10 50.81
CA LEU A 358 -8.05 -17.77 52.08
C LEU A 358 -9.57 -17.85 51.91
N LEU A 359 -10.16 -19.01 52.21
CA LEU A 359 -11.37 -19.15 53.03
C LEU A 359 -11.86 -20.60 53.05
N THR A 360 -11.15 -21.39 53.85
CA THR A 360 -11.75 -22.44 54.66
C THR A 360 -12.82 -21.82 55.56
N LYS A 361 -13.96 -22.51 55.70
CA LYS A 361 -15.11 -22.26 56.60
C LYS A 361 -16.18 -21.34 56.03
N LEU A 362 -17.30 -21.94 55.59
CA LEU A 362 -18.51 -22.03 56.43
C LEU A 362 -19.55 -22.95 55.79
N ARG A 363 -19.79 -24.08 56.48
CA ARG A 363 -21.09 -24.73 56.78
C ARG A 363 -21.98 -25.11 55.58
N ARG A 364 -22.12 -26.40 55.26
CA ARG A 364 -23.06 -27.34 55.92
C ARG A 364 -24.36 -26.66 56.34
N LEU A 365 -25.36 -26.72 55.48
CA LEU A 365 -26.77 -26.69 55.87
C LEU A 365 -27.34 -28.11 55.67
N PRO A 366 -28.00 -28.69 56.68
CA PRO A 366 -28.61 -30.01 56.60
C PRO A 366 -29.96 -29.95 55.89
N LEU A 367 -30.29 -31.00 55.17
CA LEU A 367 -31.66 -31.35 54.81
C LEU A 367 -32.41 -31.75 56.09
N PRO A 368 -33.71 -31.43 56.23
CA PRO A 368 -34.51 -31.87 57.36
C PRO A 368 -34.76 -33.38 57.28
N LEU A 369 -34.27 -34.10 58.28
CA LEU A 369 -35.08 -34.67 59.37
C LEU A 369 -34.30 -34.59 60.68
#